data_AF-X1MEG8-F1
#
_entry.id   AF-X1MEG8-F1
#
_cell.length_a   1.000
_cell.length_b   1.000
_cell.length_c   1.000
_cell.angle_alpha   90.00
_cell.angle_beta   90.00
_cell.angle_gamma   90.00
#
_symmetry.space_group_name_H-M   'P 1'
#
loop_
_entity.id
_entity.type
_entity.pdbx_description
1 polymer ?
#
loop_
_entity_poly.entity_id
_entity_poly.type
_entity_poly.pdbx_seq_one_letter_code
_entity_poly.pdbx_strand_id
1 'polypeptide(L)' 'MSLSEIAKVIHRSNATTCYHLSKLKSLEIVRYETNKNGVYYWIKYENELKNIIKSLTKFVNRSLKG' A
#
# COMPACT_ATOMS: atom_id res chain seq x y z
N MET A 1 5.21 -9.15 -0.62
CA MET A 1 6.52 -8.46 -0.69
C MET A 1 7.09 -8.31 0.70
N SER A 2 8.40 -8.38 0.85
CA SER A 2 9.11 -8.08 2.09
C SER A 2 9.14 -6.57 2.37
N LEU A 3 9.38 -6.19 3.64
CA LEU A 3 9.53 -4.79 4.05
C LEU A 3 10.60 -4.05 3.21
N SER A 4 11.75 -4.68 3.01
CA SER A 4 12.88 -4.10 2.28
C SER A 4 12.57 -3.86 0.81
N GLU A 5 11.84 -4.78 0.16
CA GLU A 5 11.39 -4.60 -1.22
C GLU A 5 10.42 -3.43 -1.35
N ILE A 6 9.45 -3.33 -0.43
CA ILE A 6 8.48 -2.23 -0.41
C ILE A 6 9.21 -0.90 -0.20
N ALA A 7 10.09 -0.83 0.80
CA ALA A 7 10.87 0.36 1.12
C ALA A 7 11.69 0.86 -0.07
N LYS A 8 12.31 -0.07 -0.80
CA LYS A 8 13.06 0.23 -2.02
C LYS A 8 12.17 0.79 -3.14
N VAL A 9 10.99 0.21 -3.36
CA VAL A 9 10.04 0.65 -4.41
C VAL A 9 9.46 2.03 -4.10
N ILE A 10 9.15 2.32 -2.83
CA ILE A 10 8.59 3.62 -2.44
C ILE A 10 9.67 4.67 -2.13
N HIS A 11 10.95 4.34 -2.30
CA HIS A 11 12.11 5.19 -1.99
C HIS A 11 12.08 5.76 -0.57
N ARG A 12 11.75 4.93 0.43
CA ARG A 12 11.74 5.29 1.86
C ARG A 12 12.62 4.35 2.67
N SER A 13 12.96 4.79 3.88
CA SER A 13 13.66 3.92 4.84
C SER A 13 12.76 2.77 5.29
N ASN A 14 13.37 1.67 5.77
CA ASN A 14 12.62 0.55 6.35
C ASN A 14 11.78 0.98 7.55
N ALA A 15 12.29 1.89 8.38
CA ALA A 15 11.57 2.41 9.56
C ALA A 15 10.31 3.18 9.16
N THR A 16 10.43 4.12 8.22
CA THR A 16 9.28 4.88 7.71
C THR A 16 8.27 3.97 7.01
N THR A 17 8.75 3.00 6.23
CA THR A 17 7.89 2.01 5.56
C THR A 17 7.12 1.16 6.56
N CYS A 18 7.79 0.71 7.63
CA CYS A 18 7.16 -0.06 8.71
C CYS A 18 6.08 0.75 9.44
N TYR A 19 6.33 2.04 9.69
CA TYR A 19 5.33 2.95 10.27
C TYR A 19 4.09 3.07 9.37
N HIS A 20 4.28 3.28 8.06
CA HIS A 20 3.16 3.32 7.11
C HIS A 20 2.38 2.00 7.08
N LEU A 21 3.07 0.86 6.99
CA LEU A 21 2.44 -0.46 6.98
C LEU A 21 1.67 -0.74 8.28
N SER A 22 2.16 -0.26 9.42
CA SER A 22 1.46 -0.38 10.71
C SER A 22 0.14 0.40 10.71
N LYS A 23 0.12 1.61 10.14
CA LYS A 23 -1.12 2.39 9.97
C LYS A 23 -2.08 1.71 9.00
N LEU A 24 -1.59 1.23 7.86
CA LEU A 24 -2.42 0.51 6.89
C LEU A 24 -2.98 -0.81 7.46
N LYS A 25 -2.22 -1.49 8.32
CA LYS A 25 -2.69 -2.67 9.07
C LYS A 25 -3.83 -2.29 10.03
N SER A 26 -3.71 -1.19 10.78
CA SER A 26 -4.77 -0.73 11.70
C SER A 26 -6.07 -0.38 10.98
N LEU A 27 -6.00 -0.05 9.69
CA LEU A 27 -7.14 0.22 8.83
C LEU A 27 -7.61 -1.04 8.06
N GLU A 28 -7.05 -2.21 8.36
CA GLU A 28 -7.32 -3.47 7.66
C GLU A 28 -7.05 -3.48 6.14
N ILE A 29 -6.27 -2.52 5.65
CA ILE A 29 -5.92 -2.40 4.22
C ILE A 29 -4.84 -3.41 3.82
N VAL A 30 -3.88 -3.63 4.72
CA VAL A 30 -2.74 -4.54 4.51
C VAL A 30 -2.75 -5.66 5.53
N ARG A 31 -2.41 -6.86 5.06
CA ARG A 31 -2.12 -8.04 5.89
C ARG A 31 -0.64 -8.38 5.78
N TYR A 32 -0.13 -9.05 6.80
CA TYR A 32 1.18 -9.67 6.74
C TYR A 32 1.14 -11.07 7.32
N GLU A 33 2.09 -11.89 6.89
CA GLU A 33 2.38 -13.19 7.47
C GLU A 33 3.87 -13.31 7.71
N THR A 34 4.21 -13.96 8.82
CA THR A 34 5.58 -14.31 9.16
C THR A 34 5.79 -15.78 8.83
N ASN A 35 6.70 -16.05 7.90
CA ASN A 35 7.14 -17.39 7.56
C ASN A 35 8.63 -17.56 7.88
N LYS A 36 9.20 -18.74 7.63
CA LYS A 36 10.63 -19.04 7.89
C LYS A 36 11.60 -18.10 7.16
N ASN A 37 11.15 -17.47 6.07
CA ASN A 37 11.95 -16.61 5.20
C ASN A 37 11.72 -15.12 5.48
N GLY A 38 10.86 -14.76 6.45
CA GLY A 38 10.64 -13.38 6.88
C GLY A 38 9.17 -12.97 6.90
N VAL A 39 8.95 -11.65 6.90
CA VAL A 39 7.61 -11.06 6.94
C VAL A 39 7.21 -10.59 5.54
N TYR A 40 6.08 -11.09 5.07
CA TYR A 40 5.52 -10.75 3.76
C TYR A 40 4.21 -9.99 3.92
N TYR A 41 4.09 -8.89 3.19
CA TYR A 41 2.93 -8.02 3.19
C TYR A 41 2.15 -8.13 1.86
N TRP A 42 0.83 -8.00 1.93
CA TRP A 42 -0.07 -7.88 0.77
C TRP A 42 -1.31 -7.04 1.10
N ILE A 43 -1.97 -6.53 0.06
CA ILE A 43 -3.19 -5.74 0.17
C ILE A 43 -4.38 -6.70 0.31
N LYS A 44 -5.28 -6.45 1.29
CA LYS A 44 -6.44 -7.31 1.57
C LYS A 44 -7.50 -7.23 0.48
N TYR A 45 -7.82 -6.01 0.02
CA TYR A 45 -8.89 -5.73 -0.95
C TYR A 45 -8.33 -5.05 -2.21
N GLU A 46 -7.45 -5.75 -2.91
CA GLU A 46 -6.70 -5.16 -4.03
C GLU A 46 -7.62 -4.58 -5.13
N ASN A 47 -8.66 -5.32 -5.53
CA ASN A 47 -9.57 -4.91 -6.59
C ASN A 47 -10.40 -3.66 -6.21
N GLU A 48 -10.88 -3.60 -4.97
CA GLU A 48 -11.66 -2.46 -4.47
C GLU A 48 -10.81 -1.20 -4.43
N LEU A 49 -9.59 -1.29 -3.90
CA LEU A 49 -8.66 -0.16 -3.83
C LEU A 49 -8.26 0.33 -5.22
N LYS A 50 -8.02 -0.58 -6.18
CA LYS A 50 -7.78 -0.21 -7.58
C LYS A 50 -8.96 0.57 -8.17
N ASN A 51 -10.20 0.14 -7.90
CA ASN A 51 -11.40 0.81 -8.40
C ASN A 51 -11.59 2.20 -7.76
N ILE A 52 -11.30 2.34 -6.47
CA ILE A 52 -11.33 3.63 -5.77
C ILE A 52 -10.29 4.58 -6.37
N ILE A 53 -9.04 4.15 -6.50
CA ILE A 53 -7.96 4.96 -7.08
C ILE A 53 -8.33 5.39 -8.49
N LYS A 54 -8.80 4.46 -9.34
CA LYS A 54 -9.23 4.76 -10.71
C LYS A 54 -10.34 5.82 -10.75
N SER A 55 -11.31 5.73 -9.84
CA SER A 55 -12.43 6.68 -9.76
C SER A 55 -11.95 8.06 -9.32
N LEU A 56 -11.06 8.13 -8.32
CA LEU A 56 -10.44 9.36 -7.86
C LEU A 56 -9.59 10.01 -8.96
N THR A 57 -8.76 9.24 -9.66
CA THR A 57 -7.98 9.74 -10.80
C THR A 57 -8.88 10.29 -11.91
N LYS A 58 -9.98 9.59 -12.23
CA LYS A 58 -10.96 10.09 -13.21
C LYS A 58 -11.58 11.42 -12.76
N PHE A 59 -11.90 11.56 -11.47
CA PHE A 59 -12.42 12.79 -10.90
C PHE A 59 -11.40 13.94 -11.02
N VAL A 60 -10.17 13.74 -10.55
CA VAL A 60 -9.10 14.74 -10.59
C VAL A 60 -8.81 15.19 -12.03
N ASN A 61 -8.69 14.25 -12.96
CA ASN A 61 -8.43 14.57 -14.37
C ASN A 61 -9.55 15.38 -15.02
N ARG A 62 -10.80 15.19 -14.59
CA ARG A 62 -11.92 16.02 -15.04
C ARG A 62 -11.84 17.42 -14.44
N SER A 63 -11.53 17.54 -13.15
CA SER A 63 -11.44 18.83 -12.46
C SER A 63 -10.28 19.70 -12.96
N LEU A 64 -9.17 19.09 -13.41
CA LEU A 64 -8.02 19.82 -13.98
C LEU A 64 -8.25 20.31 -15.43
N LYS A 65 -9.29 19.80 -16.11
CA LYS A 65 -9.66 20.20 -17.47
C LYS A 65 -10.84 21.18 -17.50
N GLY A 66 -11.39 21.52 -16.34
CA GLY A 66 -12.50 22.46 -16.17
C GLY A 66 -12.00 23.89 -16.03
#